data_AF-A0A7J9PNU1-F1
#
_entry.id   AF-A0A7J9PNU1-F1
#
_cell.length_a   1.000
_cell.length_b   1.000
_cell.length_c   1.000
_cell.angle_alpha   90.00
_cell.angle_beta   90.00
_cell.angle_gamma   90.00
#
_symmetry.space_group_name_H-M   'P 1'
#
loop_
_entity.id
_entity.type
_entity.pdbx_description
1 polymer ?
#
loop_
_entity_poly.entity_id
_entity_poly.type
_entity_poly.pdbx_seq_one_letter_code
_entity_poly.pdbx_strand_id
1 'polypeptide(L)' 'MQCSKLLIVYIAGSDRLGTQAALEYFKTLDELHEGPITVKWTENGPILVE' A
#
# COMPACT_ATOMS: atom_id res chain seq x y z
N MET A 1 13.63 23.44 7.16
CA MET A 1 12.71 22.32 6.87
C MET A 1 13.47 21.02 7.05
N GLN A 2 13.22 20.29 8.13
CA GLN A 2 13.82 18.97 8.36
C GLN A 2 13.00 17.96 7.56
N CYS A 3 13.56 17.42 6.49
CA CYS A 3 12.91 16.32 5.75
C CYS A 3 13.12 15.05 6.57
N SER A 4 12.08 14.58 7.27
CA SER A 4 12.10 13.31 7.98
C SER A 4 12.21 12.17 6.98
N LYS A 5 13.31 11.41 7.04
CA LYS A 5 13.48 10.21 6.22
C LYS A 5 12.58 9.10 6.77
N LEU A 6 11.51 8.77 6.05
CA LEU A 6 10.61 7.66 6.38
C LEU A 6 11.22 6.35 5.86
N LEU A 7 11.44 5.39 6.75
CA LEU A 7 11.78 4.01 6.40
C LEU A 7 10.50 3.19 6.39
N ILE A 8 10.04 2.79 5.21
CA ILE A 8 8.88 1.90 5.05
C ILE A 8 9.40 0.46 5.00
N VAL A 9 8.92 -0.38 5.92
CA VAL A 9 9.19 -1.82 5.92
C VAL A 9 7.97 -2.53 5.38
N TYR A 10 8.13 -3.14 4.21
CA TYR A 10 7.07 -3.90 3.56
C TYR A 10 7.20 -5.39 3.90
N ILE A 11 6.20 -5.96 4.55
CA ILE A 11 6.16 -7.38 4.96
C ILE A 11 5.26 -8.14 3.99
N ALA A 12 5.90 -8.86 3.07
CA ALA A 12 5.23 -9.68 2.07
C ALA A 12 4.84 -11.06 2.61
N GLY A 13 3.69 -11.58 2.17
CA GLY A 13 3.29 -12.97 2.40
C GLY A 13 3.80 -13.92 1.31
N SER A 14 3.37 -15.19 1.34
CA SER A 14 3.72 -16.18 0.31
C SER A 14 2.99 -15.98 -1.02
N ASP A 15 1.89 -15.23 -1.03
CA ASP A 15 1.19 -14.88 -2.26
C ASP A 15 1.97 -13.80 -3.03
N ARG A 16 2.65 -14.22 -4.08
CA ARG A 16 3.44 -13.35 -4.95
C ARG A 16 2.58 -12.26 -5.61
N LEU A 17 1.37 -12.58 -6.05
CA LEU A 17 0.52 -11.63 -6.77
C LEU A 17 -0.11 -10.62 -5.81
N GLY A 18 -0.64 -11.09 -4.67
CA GLY A 18 -1.13 -10.21 -3.62
C GLY A 18 -0.05 -9.28 -3.08
N THR A 19 1.17 -9.80 -2.90
CA THR A 19 2.34 -9.01 -2.51
C THR A 19 2.69 -7.95 -3.54
N GLN A 20 2.65 -8.28 -4.83
CA GLN A 20 2.95 -7.30 -5.87
C GLN A 20 1.87 -6.21 -5.94
N ALA A 21 0.60 -6.58 -5.82
CA ALA A 21 -0.51 -5.64 -5.84
C ALA A 21 -0.44 -4.63 -4.67
N ALA A 22 -0.14 -5.09 -3.45
CA ALA A 22 0.03 -4.21 -2.31
C ALA A 22 1.25 -3.27 -2.47
N LEU A 23 2.38 -3.75 -3.02
CA LEU A 23 3.53 -2.88 -3.33
C LEU A 23 3.17 -1.78 -4.35
N GLU A 24 2.44 -2.12 -5.40
CA GLU A 24 2.03 -1.12 -6.41
C GLU A 24 1.02 -0.12 -5.82
N TYR A 25 0.11 -0.55 -4.95
CA TYR A 25 -0.76 0.37 -4.20
C TYR A 25 0.03 1.33 -3.31
N PHE A 26 1.01 0.83 -2.56
CA PHE A 26 1.82 1.69 -1.67
C PHE A 26 2.52 2.82 -2.41
N LYS A 27 2.91 2.63 -3.67
CA LYS A 27 3.56 3.66 -4.49
C LYS A 27 2.60 4.78 -4.92
N THR A 28 1.28 4.57 -4.85
CA THR A 28 0.29 5.60 -5.21
C THR A 28 -0.07 6.51 -4.05
N LEU A 29 0.42 6.23 -2.84
CA LEU A 29 0.08 6.99 -1.65
C LEU A 29 1.01 8.20 -1.51
N ASP A 30 0.42 9.40 -1.48
CA ASP A 30 1.13 10.63 -1.10
C ASP A 30 1.29 10.74 0.43
N GLU A 31 0.36 10.13 1.18
CA GLU A 31 0.33 10.11 2.65
C GLU A 31 0.02 8.70 3.17
N LEU A 32 0.56 8.36 4.34
CA LEU A 32 0.30 7.07 4.99
C LEU A 32 -0.97 7.13 5.83
N HIS A 33 -1.79 6.08 5.72
CA HIS A 33 -2.95 5.90 6.60
C HIS A 33 -2.52 5.62 8.04
N GLU A 34 -3.28 6.15 9.02
CA GLU A 34 -3.00 5.97 10.46
C GLU A 34 -3.33 4.56 10.98
N GLY A 35 -4.05 3.75 10.19
CA GLY A 35 -4.55 2.44 10.60
C GLY A 35 -4.55 1.42 9.46
N PRO A 36 -4.94 0.16 9.76
CA PRO A 36 -5.06 -0.87 8.75
C PRO A 36 -6.15 -0.49 7.74
N ILE A 37 -5.87 -0.74 6.47
CA ILE A 37 -6.80 -0.55 5.37
C ILE A 37 -6.97 -1.86 4.62
N THR A 38 -8.15 -2.02 4.02
CA THR A 38 -8.39 -3.09 3.06
C THR A 38 -8.53 -2.46 1.68
N VAL A 39 -7.87 -3.05 0.69
CA VAL A 39 -7.91 -2.59 -0.70
C VAL A 39 -8.40 -3.73 -1.57
N LYS A 40 -9.40 -3.44 -2.41
CA LYS A 40 -9.89 -4.37 -3.43
C LYS A 40 -9.38 -3.95 -4.79
N TRP A 41 -8.77 -4.89 -5.52
CA TRP A 41 -8.39 -4.66 -6.92
C TRP A 41 -9.60 -4.81 -7.85
N THR A 42 -9.81 -3.83 -8.73
CA THR A 42 -10.87 -3.84 -9.76
C THR A 42 -10.25 -3.63 -11.15
N GLU A 43 -11.07 -3.76 -12.19
CA GLU A 43 -10.65 -3.43 -13.56
C GLU A 43 -10.22 -1.96 -13.72
N ASN A 44 -10.72 -1.08 -12.86
CA ASN A 44 -10.38 0.34 -12.83
C ASN A 44 -9.25 0.68 -11.84
N GLY A 45 -8.63 -0.33 -11.23
CA GLY A 45 -7.57 -0.18 -10.23
C GLY A 45 -8.03 -0.45 -8.78
N PRO A 46 -7.16 -0.15 -7.80
CA PRO A 46 -7.44 -0.37 -6.38
C PRO A 46 -8.50 0.59 -5.85
N ILE A 47 -9.45 0.07 -5.09
CA ILE A 47 -10.41 0.86 -4.30
C ILE A 47 -10.25 0.52 -2.82
N LEU A 48 -10.34 1.55 -1.96
CA LEU A 48 -10.46 1.35 -0.52
C LEU A 48 -11.82 0.71 -0.19
N VAL A 49 -11.82 -0.25 0.72
CA VAL A 49 -13.03 -0.87 1.26
C VAL A 49 -12.98 -0.85 2.79
N GLU A 50 -14.15 -0.65 3.40
CA GLU A 50 -14.34 -0.72 4.87
C GLU A 50 -14.25 -2.16 5.40
#